data_AF-A0A3A3YMX0-F1
#
_entry.id   AF-A0A3A3YMX0-F1
#
_cell.length_a   1.000
_cell.length_b   1.000
_cell.length_c   1.000
_cell.angle_alpha   90.00
_cell.angle_beta   90.00
_cell.angle_gamma   90.00
#
_symmetry.space_group_name_H-M   'P 1'
#
loop_
_entity.id
_entity.type
_entity.pdbx_description
1 polymer ?
#
loop_
_entity_poly.entity_id
_entity_poly.type
_entity_poly.pdbx_seq_one_letter_code
_entity_poly.pdbx_strand_id
1 'polypeptide(L)'
;MYTLVSAPVLAFDLVRRPGGEHVARLLREALELGPADLPVLAACAPSDVDATAARAGAWLAVSAAEAQRLEVTGLLEDVRAATAEGRPVTAGTLQALESAPLGSLDALLRCVRREVLDWTWSAASGPLADGLAVQSAPATAATSVLCDAVASCYLAGELDDDARRRLAGPWTRAARALGLAERSATDPGEGTRALLARLRALGPADLERLRAASAATRASRSRWAEAVHDASWAVHLSGRVRPAAAAQLLAVEAVRDAGLPLADSAGGVWNLLSGAVQASVVADLLGDEPTALLASPVRAALGPLEPLG
;
A
#
# COMPACT_ATOMS: atom_id res chain seq x y z
N MET A 1 7.81 0.49 8.87
CA MET A 1 8.63 -0.09 7.78
C MET A 1 7.68 -0.75 6.80
N TYR A 2 7.74 -0.42 5.51
CA TYR A 2 6.91 -1.09 4.51
C TYR A 2 7.63 -2.30 3.93
N THR A 3 6.90 -3.39 3.76
CA THR A 3 7.32 -4.66 3.14
C THR A 3 6.08 -5.34 2.57
N LEU A 4 6.22 -6.13 1.50
CA LEU A 4 5.14 -6.94 0.94
C LEU A 4 4.64 -8.00 1.92
N VAL A 5 5.50 -8.51 2.80
CA VAL A 5 5.10 -9.45 3.87
C VAL A 5 4.11 -8.80 4.84
N SER A 6 4.24 -7.48 5.05
CA SER A 6 3.35 -6.67 5.88
C SER A 6 2.58 -5.65 5.04
N ALA A 7 2.11 -6.07 3.86
CA ALA A 7 1.29 -5.25 2.98
C ALA A 7 0.07 -4.58 3.68
N PRO A 8 -0.60 -5.18 4.70
CA PRO A 8 -1.63 -4.49 5.49
C PRO A 8 -1.21 -3.13 6.06
N VAL A 9 0.04 -2.97 6.48
CA VAL A 9 0.56 -1.71 7.06
C VAL A 9 0.71 -0.65 5.99
N LEU A 10 1.25 -1.03 4.83
CA LEU A 10 1.32 -0.13 3.68
C LEU A 10 -0.09 0.29 3.25
N ALA A 11 -0.98 -0.67 3.07
CA ALA A 11 -2.34 -0.42 2.63
C ALA A 11 -3.14 0.44 3.63
N PHE A 12 -2.91 0.31 4.94
CA PHE A 12 -3.46 1.21 5.97
C PHE A 12 -3.04 2.67 5.77
N ASP A 13 -1.78 2.92 5.41
CA ASP A 13 -1.33 4.26 5.08
C ASP A 13 -1.93 4.74 3.75
N LEU A 14 -2.03 3.87 2.74
CA LEU A 14 -2.58 4.26 1.43
C LEU A 14 -4.07 4.63 1.51
N VAL A 15 -4.93 3.89 2.22
CA VAL A 15 -6.37 4.25 2.30
C VAL A 15 -6.62 5.61 2.94
N ARG A 16 -5.69 6.09 3.78
CA ARG A 16 -5.79 7.36 4.50
C ARG A 16 -5.16 8.53 3.76
N ARG A 17 -4.54 8.30 2.59
CA ARG A 17 -3.74 9.33 1.92
C ARG A 17 -4.36 9.80 0.59
N PRO A 18 -4.30 11.12 0.31
CA PRO A 18 -4.53 11.62 -1.03
C PRO A 18 -3.59 10.94 -2.02
N GLY A 19 -4.11 10.37 -3.11
CA GLY A 19 -3.32 9.62 -4.09
C GLY A 19 -2.98 8.19 -3.67
N GLY A 20 -3.42 7.72 -2.51
CA GLY A 20 -3.13 6.37 -2.04
C GLY A 20 -3.69 5.27 -2.95
N GLU A 21 -4.88 5.47 -3.53
CA GLU A 21 -5.42 4.57 -4.56
C GLU A 21 -4.54 4.49 -5.82
N HIS A 22 -3.90 5.61 -6.19
CA HIS A 22 -3.00 5.65 -7.34
C HIS A 22 -1.68 4.91 -7.05
N VAL A 23 -1.14 5.05 -5.84
CA VAL A 23 0.00 4.24 -5.39
C VAL A 23 -0.39 2.76 -5.38
N ALA A 24 -1.56 2.41 -4.85
CA ALA A 24 -2.00 1.03 -4.76
C ALA A 24 -2.12 0.36 -6.14
N ARG A 25 -2.76 1.06 -7.09
CA ARG A 25 -2.85 0.64 -8.49
C ARG A 25 -1.49 0.45 -9.13
N LEU A 26 -0.62 1.45 -9.01
CA LEU A 26 0.72 1.41 -9.59
C LEU A 26 1.52 0.23 -9.05
N LEU A 27 1.49 -0.02 -7.73
CA LEU A 27 2.21 -1.15 -7.14
C LEU A 27 1.63 -2.48 -7.59
N ARG A 28 0.30 -2.59 -7.73
CA ARG A 28 -0.36 -3.79 -8.28
C ARG A 28 0.10 -4.06 -9.70
N GLU A 29 0.10 -3.04 -10.56
CA GLU A 29 0.63 -3.13 -11.92
C GLU A 29 2.13 -3.49 -11.95
N ALA A 30 2.91 -2.95 -11.01
CA ALA A 30 4.33 -3.23 -10.89
C ALA A 30 4.63 -4.68 -10.45
N LEU A 31 3.74 -5.32 -9.68
CA LEU A 31 3.87 -6.72 -9.28
C LEU A 31 3.73 -7.69 -10.48
N GLU A 32 3.05 -7.26 -11.54
CA GLU A 32 2.85 -8.02 -12.79
C GLU A 32 3.95 -7.78 -13.84
N LEU A 33 4.94 -6.92 -13.53
CA LEU A 33 6.05 -6.66 -14.44
C LEU A 33 6.98 -7.87 -14.52
N GLY A 34 7.39 -8.19 -15.75
CA GLY A 34 8.38 -9.22 -16.04
C GLY A 34 9.60 -8.67 -16.81
N PRO A 35 10.61 -9.52 -17.05
CA PRO A 35 11.84 -9.13 -17.76
C PRO A 35 11.60 -8.48 -19.13
N ALA A 36 10.55 -8.92 -19.85
CA ALA A 36 10.19 -8.39 -21.16
C ALA A 36 9.67 -6.95 -21.12
N ASP A 37 9.22 -6.46 -19.97
CA ASP A 37 8.68 -5.11 -19.82
C ASP A 37 9.78 -4.07 -19.61
N LEU A 38 10.93 -4.46 -19.04
CA LEU A 38 12.02 -3.55 -18.66
C LEU A 38 12.49 -2.65 -19.82
N PRO A 39 12.68 -3.13 -21.06
CA PRO A 39 13.09 -2.26 -22.16
C PRO A 39 12.08 -1.14 -22.45
N VAL A 40 10.77 -1.41 -22.30
CA VAL A 40 9.71 -0.42 -22.55
C VAL A 40 9.69 0.65 -21.46
N LEU A 41 9.84 0.26 -20.19
CA LEU A 41 10.00 1.22 -19.09
C LEU A 41 11.27 2.05 -19.26
N ALA A 42 12.39 1.40 -19.56
CA ALA A 42 13.68 2.06 -19.75
C ALA A 42 13.64 3.08 -20.89
N ALA A 43 12.98 2.76 -22.00
CA ALA A 43 12.80 3.68 -23.13
C ALA A 43 11.95 4.92 -22.77
N CYS A 44 11.15 4.86 -21.71
CA CYS A 44 10.36 6.00 -21.24
C CYS A 44 11.11 6.88 -20.23
N ALA A 45 12.25 6.43 -19.70
CA ALA A 45 13.04 7.15 -18.72
C ALA A 45 13.58 8.47 -19.29
N PRO A 46 13.67 9.54 -18.49
CA PRO A 46 14.32 10.78 -18.93
C PRO A 46 15.77 10.53 -19.38
N SER A 47 16.09 10.90 -20.62
CA SER A 47 17.39 10.59 -21.23
C SER A 47 18.15 11.81 -21.76
N ASP A 48 17.45 12.90 -22.12
CA ASP A 48 18.10 14.15 -22.51
C ASP A 48 18.43 15.04 -21.29
N VAL A 49 19.30 16.02 -21.51
CA VAL A 49 19.82 16.89 -20.44
C VAL A 49 18.69 17.69 -19.79
N ASP A 50 17.76 18.20 -20.58
CA ASP A 50 16.67 19.05 -20.10
C ASP A 50 15.65 18.24 -19.28
N ALA A 51 15.29 17.05 -19.75
CA ALA A 51 14.42 16.11 -19.05
C ALA A 51 15.05 15.60 -17.76
N THR A 52 16.37 15.39 -17.75
CA THR A 52 17.12 14.99 -16.55
C THR A 52 17.16 16.13 -15.52
N ALA A 53 17.44 17.36 -15.95
CA ALA A 53 17.43 18.54 -15.09
C ALA A 53 16.04 18.82 -14.52
N ALA A 54 15.00 18.69 -15.35
CA ALA A 54 13.61 18.76 -14.96
C ALA A 54 13.24 17.73 -13.88
N ARG A 55 13.66 16.48 -14.06
CA ARG A 55 13.46 15.42 -13.06
C ARG A 55 14.17 15.75 -11.76
N ALA A 56 15.40 16.24 -11.81
CA ALA A 56 16.15 16.64 -10.62
C ALA A 56 15.43 17.76 -9.85
N GLY A 57 14.90 18.77 -10.54
CA GLY A 57 14.08 19.83 -9.95
C GLY A 57 12.83 19.28 -9.24
N ALA A 58 12.12 18.33 -9.86
CA ALA A 58 10.98 17.67 -9.23
C ALA A 58 11.36 16.86 -7.97
N TRP A 59 12.55 16.23 -7.95
CA TRP A 59 13.04 15.53 -6.76
C TRP A 59 13.46 16.47 -5.62
N LEU A 60 13.89 17.70 -5.93
CA LEU A 60 14.09 18.72 -4.89
C LEU A 60 12.76 19.08 -4.20
N ALA A 61 11.67 19.19 -4.97
CA ALA A 61 10.33 19.39 -4.41
C ALA A 61 9.88 18.21 -3.54
N VAL A 62 10.17 16.96 -3.95
CA VAL A 62 9.94 15.75 -3.15
C VAL A 62 10.69 15.82 -1.81
N SER A 63 11.97 16.18 -1.83
CA SER A 63 12.77 16.32 -0.60
C SER A 63 12.24 17.41 0.32
N ALA A 64 11.81 18.55 -0.22
CA ALA A 64 11.21 19.63 0.56
C ALA A 64 9.88 19.20 1.20
N ALA A 65 9.03 18.49 0.46
CA ALA A 65 7.75 17.97 0.98
C ALA A 65 7.96 16.94 2.11
N GLU A 66 8.92 16.02 1.98
CA GLU A 66 9.24 15.06 3.06
C GLU A 66 9.80 15.77 4.32
N ALA A 67 10.61 16.81 4.15
CA ALA A 67 11.15 17.58 5.29
C ALA A 67 10.04 18.25 6.11
N GLN A 68 9.06 18.88 5.46
CA GLN A 68 7.91 19.50 6.12
C GLN A 68 7.08 18.49 6.94
N ARG A 69 7.06 17.21 6.55
CA ARG A 69 6.31 16.17 7.27
C ARG A 69 6.99 15.68 8.54
N LEU A 70 8.32 15.71 8.58
CA LEU A 70 9.06 15.38 9.80
C LEU A 70 8.73 16.37 10.91
N GLU A 71 8.53 17.65 10.58
CA GLU A 71 8.11 18.68 11.53
C GLU A 71 6.70 18.38 12.09
N VAL A 72 5.77 17.92 11.26
CA VAL A 72 4.42 17.50 11.70
C VAL A 72 4.47 16.27 12.60
N THR A 73 5.44 15.37 12.39
CA THR A 73 5.61 14.19 13.26
C THR A 73 6.05 14.59 14.67
N GLY A 74 6.84 15.66 14.82
CA GLY A 74 7.18 16.24 16.12
C GLY A 74 5.94 16.69 16.91
N LEU A 75 4.90 17.19 16.23
CA LEU A 75 3.63 17.52 16.88
C LEU A 75 2.95 16.30 17.52
N LEU A 76 3.20 15.08 17.05
CA LEU A 76 2.61 13.87 17.65
C LEU A 76 3.17 13.57 19.05
N GLU A 77 4.43 13.93 19.29
CA GLU A 77 5.06 13.81 20.61
C GLU A 77 4.43 14.80 21.60
N ASP A 78 4.21 16.04 21.16
CA ASP A 78 3.52 17.07 21.94
C ASP A 78 2.10 16.65 22.31
N VAL A 79 1.43 15.90 21.44
CA VAL A 79 0.06 15.42 21.64
C VAL A 79 0.01 14.24 22.60
N ARG A 80 1.00 13.33 22.53
CA ARG A 80 1.16 12.28 23.54
C ARG A 80 1.42 12.89 24.92
N ALA A 81 2.27 13.91 24.99
CA ALA A 81 2.51 14.64 26.23
C ALA A 81 1.23 15.32 26.74
N ALA A 82 0.50 16.04 25.88
CA ALA A 82 -0.77 16.68 26.24
C ALA A 82 -1.82 15.68 26.73
N THR A 83 -1.92 14.51 26.08
CA THR A 83 -2.86 13.45 26.48
C THR A 83 -2.46 12.81 27.81
N ALA A 84 -1.17 12.56 28.04
CA ALA A 84 -0.65 12.06 29.30
C ALA A 84 -0.89 13.04 30.46
N GLU A 85 -0.87 14.34 30.18
CA GLU A 85 -1.19 15.44 31.11
C GLU A 85 -2.69 15.70 31.26
N GLY A 86 -3.57 14.94 30.58
CA GLY A 86 -5.02 15.12 30.63
C GLY A 86 -5.53 16.40 29.98
N ARG A 87 -4.72 17.04 29.11
CA ARG A 87 -5.12 18.23 28.35
C ARG A 87 -6.02 17.83 27.17
N PRO A 88 -7.05 18.64 26.85
CA PRO A 88 -7.93 18.36 25.74
C PRO A 88 -7.16 18.41 24.41
N VAL A 89 -7.38 17.39 23.58
CA VAL A 89 -6.83 17.28 22.23
C VAL A 89 -7.73 18.07 21.29
N THR A 90 -7.15 18.91 20.43
CA THR A 90 -7.93 19.71 19.46
C THR A 90 -8.41 18.86 18.29
N ALA A 91 -9.46 19.30 17.58
CA ALA A 91 -9.92 18.63 16.37
C ALA A 91 -8.83 18.56 15.28
N GLY A 92 -8.03 19.63 15.12
CA GLY A 92 -6.91 19.66 14.18
C GLY A 92 -5.81 18.66 14.53
N THR A 93 -5.57 18.44 15.82
CA THR A 93 -4.65 17.40 16.30
C THR A 93 -5.15 16.00 15.96
N LEU A 94 -6.44 15.72 16.19
CA LEU A 94 -7.03 14.42 15.86
C LEU A 94 -6.92 14.15 14.35
N GLN A 95 -7.21 15.16 13.52
CA GLN A 95 -7.05 15.07 12.07
C GLN A 95 -5.59 14.79 11.65
N ALA A 96 -4.63 15.42 12.32
CA ALA A 96 -3.20 15.15 12.09
C ALA A 96 -2.83 13.69 12.46
N LEU A 97 -3.36 13.16 13.56
CA LEU A 97 -3.16 11.76 13.96
C LEU A 97 -3.79 10.77 12.96
N GLU A 98 -5.00 11.05 12.49
CA GLU A 98 -5.72 10.20 11.54
C GLU A 98 -5.01 10.13 10.17
N SER A 99 -4.30 11.18 9.79
CA SER A 99 -3.55 11.27 8.53
C SER A 99 -2.05 10.96 8.64
N ALA A 100 -1.53 10.83 9.87
CA ALA A 100 -0.13 10.50 10.10
C ALA A 100 0.22 9.12 9.52
N PRO A 101 1.24 9.03 8.66
CA PRO A 101 1.67 7.75 8.10
C PRO A 101 2.43 6.94 9.16
N LEU A 102 2.34 5.62 9.07
CA LEU A 102 3.19 4.69 9.82
C LEU A 102 4.56 4.50 9.15
N GLY A 103 4.65 4.72 7.84
CA GLY A 103 5.90 4.67 7.07
C GLY A 103 6.32 6.00 6.44
N SER A 104 7.43 5.98 5.71
CA SER A 104 7.97 7.11 4.96
C SER A 104 8.00 6.81 3.46
N LEU A 105 8.17 7.86 2.64
CA LEU A 105 8.40 7.65 1.21
C LEU A 105 9.68 6.82 0.98
N ASP A 106 10.74 7.07 1.73
CA ASP A 106 11.98 6.27 1.62
C ASP A 106 11.74 4.77 1.89
N ALA A 107 10.96 4.45 2.93
CA ALA A 107 10.60 3.05 3.22
C ALA A 107 9.80 2.43 2.06
N LEU A 108 8.95 3.21 1.39
CA LEU A 108 8.17 2.75 0.25
C LEU A 108 9.04 2.52 -0.98
N LEU A 109 9.92 3.47 -1.30
CA LEU A 109 10.87 3.35 -2.40
C LEU A 109 11.83 2.17 -2.19
N ARG A 110 12.21 1.89 -0.94
CA ARG A 110 13.00 0.71 -0.59
C ARG A 110 12.23 -0.59 -0.83
N CYS A 111 10.97 -0.68 -0.38
CA CYS A 111 10.09 -1.82 -0.65
C CYS A 111 9.94 -2.07 -2.16
N VAL A 112 9.72 -1.01 -2.94
CA VAL A 112 9.66 -1.09 -4.41
C VAL A 112 10.95 -1.69 -5.00
N ARG A 113 12.11 -1.18 -4.60
CA ARG A 113 13.40 -1.63 -5.13
C ARG A 113 13.76 -3.05 -4.70
N ARG A 114 13.44 -3.43 -3.47
CA ARG A 114 13.97 -4.64 -2.82
C ARG A 114 12.98 -5.81 -2.76
N GLU A 115 11.70 -5.56 -2.94
CA GLU A 115 10.65 -6.60 -2.84
C GLU A 115 9.76 -6.66 -4.08
N VAL A 116 9.37 -5.52 -4.66
CA VAL A 116 8.59 -5.51 -5.92
C VAL A 116 9.47 -5.86 -7.12
N LEU A 117 10.65 -5.23 -7.20
CA LEU A 117 11.64 -5.41 -8.27
C LEU A 117 12.83 -6.28 -7.82
N ASP A 118 12.67 -7.13 -6.81
CA ASP A 118 13.72 -8.01 -6.29
C ASP A 118 14.39 -8.86 -7.39
N TRP A 119 13.58 -9.39 -8.31
CA TRP A 119 14.01 -10.19 -9.46
C TRP A 119 14.90 -9.46 -10.48
N THR A 120 15.01 -8.14 -10.39
CA THR A 120 15.86 -7.34 -11.28
C THR A 120 17.31 -7.24 -10.81
N TRP A 121 17.59 -7.70 -9.58
CA TRP A 121 18.93 -7.73 -9.00
C TRP A 121 19.64 -9.03 -9.33
N SER A 122 20.92 -8.92 -9.61
CA SER A 122 21.82 -10.05 -9.87
C SER A 122 23.06 -9.94 -9.01
N ALA A 123 23.65 -11.09 -8.63
CA ALA A 123 24.93 -11.11 -7.96
C ALA A 123 26.00 -10.51 -8.89
N ALA A 124 26.73 -9.53 -8.39
CA ALA A 124 27.82 -8.92 -9.13
C ALA A 124 28.92 -9.97 -9.34
N SER A 125 29.44 -10.06 -10.57
CA SER A 125 30.50 -11.00 -10.92
C SER A 125 31.85 -10.29 -10.91
N GLY A 126 32.85 -10.86 -10.24
CA GLY A 126 34.24 -10.36 -10.27
C GLY A 126 34.98 -10.47 -8.93
N PRO A 127 36.32 -10.30 -8.93
CA PRO A 127 37.17 -10.51 -7.76
C PRO A 127 36.94 -9.48 -6.62
N LEU A 128 36.23 -8.38 -6.89
CA LEU A 128 35.87 -7.34 -5.92
C LEU A 128 34.35 -7.28 -5.66
N ALA A 129 33.60 -8.24 -6.18
CA ALA A 129 32.14 -8.18 -6.30
C ALA A 129 31.41 -9.03 -5.25
N ASP A 130 32.15 -9.68 -4.35
CA ASP A 130 31.57 -10.60 -3.37
C ASP A 130 30.55 -9.88 -2.46
N GLY A 131 29.35 -10.43 -2.39
CA GLY A 131 28.21 -9.84 -1.65
C GLY A 131 27.56 -8.60 -2.28
N LEU A 132 28.00 -8.11 -3.44
CA LEU A 132 27.37 -6.96 -4.11
C LEU A 132 26.24 -7.40 -5.05
N ALA A 133 25.12 -6.69 -5.02
CA ALA A 133 24.00 -6.87 -5.95
C ALA A 133 23.91 -5.71 -6.93
N VAL A 134 23.76 -6.00 -8.22
CA VAL A 134 23.70 -5.01 -9.30
C VAL A 134 22.47 -5.22 -10.18
N GLN A 135 21.96 -4.12 -10.73
CA GLN A 135 20.92 -4.12 -11.77
C GLN A 135 21.57 -3.86 -13.13
N SER A 136 20.96 -4.40 -14.19
CA SER A 136 21.29 -3.99 -15.55
C SER A 136 20.90 -2.52 -15.80
N ALA A 137 21.44 -1.91 -16.85
CA ALA A 137 21.08 -0.52 -17.20
C ALA A 137 19.56 -0.36 -17.47
N PRO A 138 18.89 -1.24 -18.24
CA PRO A 138 17.43 -1.17 -18.39
C PRO A 138 16.67 -1.34 -17.07
N ALA A 139 17.12 -2.24 -16.19
CA ALA A 139 16.50 -2.44 -14.87
C ALA A 139 16.63 -1.19 -13.98
N THR A 140 17.79 -0.54 -13.99
CA THR A 140 18.04 0.70 -13.25
C THR A 140 17.13 1.84 -13.74
N ALA A 141 16.99 1.97 -15.06
CA ALA A 141 16.13 2.98 -15.67
C ALA A 141 14.65 2.71 -15.36
N ALA A 142 14.19 1.47 -15.50
CA ALA A 142 12.83 1.06 -15.17
C ALA A 142 12.49 1.27 -13.68
N THR A 143 13.42 0.93 -12.80
CA THR A 143 13.31 1.18 -11.35
C THR A 143 13.14 2.67 -11.07
N SER A 144 13.91 3.53 -11.77
CA SER A 144 13.82 4.97 -11.59
C SER A 144 12.45 5.51 -12.03
N VAL A 145 11.93 5.06 -13.17
CA VAL A 145 10.59 5.42 -13.66
C VAL A 145 9.50 5.04 -12.65
N LEU A 146 9.58 3.85 -12.08
CA LEU A 146 8.63 3.38 -11.07
C LEU A 146 8.73 4.20 -9.79
N CYS A 147 9.93 4.45 -9.28
CA CYS A 147 10.17 5.26 -8.08
C CYS A 147 9.66 6.70 -8.24
N ASP A 148 9.85 7.31 -9.41
CA ASP A 148 9.36 8.66 -9.69
C ASP A 148 7.82 8.71 -9.60
N ALA A 149 7.15 7.78 -10.25
CA ALA A 149 5.68 7.72 -10.24
C ALA A 149 5.11 7.38 -8.85
N VAL A 150 5.78 6.52 -8.08
CA VAL A 150 5.46 6.28 -6.66
C VAL A 150 5.58 7.56 -5.85
N ALA A 151 6.69 8.30 -5.96
CA ALA A 151 6.88 9.55 -5.23
C ALA A 151 5.81 10.59 -5.60
N SER A 152 5.48 10.70 -6.89
CA SER A 152 4.42 11.58 -7.38
C SER A 152 3.05 11.26 -6.78
N CYS A 153 2.67 9.98 -6.74
CA CYS A 153 1.36 9.56 -6.25
C CYS A 153 1.30 9.58 -4.72
N TYR A 154 2.41 9.21 -4.08
CA TYR A 154 2.51 9.26 -2.62
C TYR A 154 2.41 10.71 -2.18
N LEU A 155 3.18 11.64 -2.71
CA LEU A 155 3.12 13.05 -2.29
C LEU A 155 2.09 13.87 -3.09
N ALA A 156 0.97 13.25 -3.50
CA ALA A 156 0.02 13.88 -4.41
C ALA A 156 -0.70 15.11 -3.82
N GLY A 157 -0.75 15.24 -2.48
CA GLY A 157 -1.32 16.41 -1.81
C GLY A 157 -0.28 17.48 -1.47
N GLU A 158 1.00 17.15 -1.57
CA GLU A 158 2.12 17.98 -1.15
C GLU A 158 2.91 18.56 -2.35
N LEU A 159 2.89 17.89 -3.50
CA LEU A 159 3.56 18.33 -4.72
C LEU A 159 2.64 19.15 -5.62
N ASP A 160 3.19 20.16 -6.28
CA ASP A 160 2.49 20.86 -7.35
C ASP A 160 2.25 19.97 -8.59
N ASP A 161 1.33 20.39 -9.44
CA ASP A 161 0.95 19.61 -10.62
C ASP A 161 2.10 19.42 -11.62
N ASP A 162 3.05 20.33 -11.69
CA ASP A 162 4.16 20.25 -12.64
C ASP A 162 5.15 19.18 -12.21
N ALA A 163 5.57 19.19 -10.95
CA ALA A 163 6.40 18.14 -10.34
C ALA A 163 5.73 16.77 -10.46
N ARG A 164 4.42 16.68 -10.17
CA ARG A 164 3.66 15.43 -10.31
C ARG A 164 3.65 14.93 -11.74
N ARG A 165 3.33 15.78 -12.73
CA ARG A 165 3.34 15.38 -14.16
C ARG A 165 4.71 14.94 -14.63
N ARG A 166 5.79 15.64 -14.23
CA ARG A 166 7.16 15.28 -14.61
C ARG A 166 7.54 13.90 -14.09
N LEU A 167 7.20 13.60 -12.83
CA LEU A 167 7.54 12.33 -12.18
C LEU A 167 6.65 11.17 -12.65
N ALA A 168 5.33 11.37 -12.78
CA ALA A 168 4.40 10.31 -13.19
C ALA A 168 4.33 10.08 -14.72
N GLY A 169 4.77 11.05 -15.52
CA GLY A 169 4.67 11.03 -16.99
C GLY A 169 5.35 9.80 -17.63
N PRO A 170 6.62 9.49 -17.32
CA PRO A 170 7.31 8.30 -17.80
C PRO A 170 6.55 6.99 -17.54
N TRP A 171 6.05 6.79 -16.32
CA TRP A 171 5.25 5.61 -15.96
C TRP A 171 3.95 5.55 -16.76
N THR A 172 3.22 6.67 -16.87
CA THR A 172 1.95 6.72 -17.60
C THR A 172 2.11 6.32 -19.08
N ARG A 173 3.21 6.75 -19.71
CA ARG A 173 3.53 6.34 -21.09
C ARG A 173 3.88 4.85 -21.18
N ALA A 174 4.73 4.36 -20.28
CA ALA A 174 5.13 2.96 -20.25
C ALA A 174 3.94 2.02 -19.98
N ALA A 175 3.12 2.34 -18.98
CA ALA A 175 1.94 1.56 -18.61
C ALA A 175 0.95 1.44 -19.77
N ARG A 176 0.73 2.53 -20.53
CA ARG A 176 -0.09 2.52 -21.74
C ARG A 176 0.53 1.66 -22.85
N ALA A 177 1.83 1.80 -23.09
CA ALA A 177 2.52 1.02 -24.13
C ALA A 177 2.52 -0.49 -23.83
N LEU A 178 2.53 -0.85 -22.54
CA LEU A 178 2.53 -2.23 -22.07
C LEU A 178 1.12 -2.83 -21.90
N GLY A 179 0.07 -2.02 -22.04
CA GLY A 179 -1.31 -2.42 -21.76
C GLY A 179 -1.53 -2.91 -20.33
N LEU A 180 -0.91 -2.25 -19.33
CA LEU A 180 -0.95 -2.73 -17.94
C LEU A 180 -2.36 -2.68 -17.33
N ALA A 181 -3.21 -1.78 -17.82
CA ALA A 181 -4.60 -1.70 -17.38
C ALA A 181 -5.44 -2.88 -17.86
N GLU A 182 -5.13 -3.42 -19.04
CA GLU A 182 -5.81 -4.58 -19.62
C GLU A 182 -5.24 -5.92 -19.16
N ARG A 183 -4.04 -5.94 -18.56
CA ARG A 183 -3.49 -7.16 -17.96
C ARG A 183 -4.39 -7.60 -16.81
N SER A 184 -4.84 -8.85 -16.87
CA SER A 184 -5.55 -9.46 -15.74
C SER A 184 -4.61 -9.43 -14.54
N ALA A 185 -5.02 -8.75 -13.47
CA ALA A 185 -4.35 -8.88 -12.18
C ALA A 185 -4.33 -10.37 -11.80
N THR A 186 -3.28 -10.79 -11.10
CA THR A 186 -3.24 -12.09 -10.43
C THR A 186 -4.58 -12.33 -9.74
N ASP A 187 -5.24 -13.45 -10.06
CA ASP A 187 -6.56 -13.77 -9.51
C ASP A 187 -6.45 -13.85 -7.98
N PRO A 188 -7.12 -12.96 -7.23
CA PRO A 188 -7.04 -12.96 -5.77
C PRO A 188 -7.80 -14.13 -5.14
N GLY A 189 -8.44 -14.99 -5.94
CA GLY A 189 -9.31 -16.07 -5.49
C GLY A 189 -10.76 -15.61 -5.32
N GLU A 190 -11.69 -16.55 -5.38
CA GLU A 190 -13.13 -16.28 -5.36
C GLU A 190 -13.59 -15.55 -4.10
N GLY A 191 -13.20 -16.04 -2.92
CA GLY A 191 -13.55 -15.42 -1.63
C GLY A 191 -13.06 -13.97 -1.51
N THR A 192 -11.81 -13.72 -1.90
CA THR A 192 -11.24 -12.36 -1.92
C THR A 192 -11.96 -11.48 -2.94
N ARG A 193 -12.24 -12.00 -4.15
CA ARG A 193 -12.95 -11.26 -5.20
C ARG A 193 -14.37 -10.87 -4.77
N ALA A 194 -15.09 -11.78 -4.12
CA ALA A 194 -16.43 -11.53 -3.57
C ALA A 194 -16.38 -10.46 -2.47
N LEU A 195 -15.41 -10.52 -1.57
CA LEU A 195 -15.20 -9.48 -0.56
C LEU A 195 -14.91 -8.12 -1.21
N LEU A 196 -13.96 -8.05 -2.15
CA LEU A 196 -13.62 -6.80 -2.85
C LEU A 196 -14.81 -6.21 -3.62
N ALA A 197 -15.63 -7.04 -4.26
CA ALA A 197 -16.87 -6.60 -4.91
C ALA A 197 -17.85 -6.01 -3.89
N ARG A 198 -18.00 -6.66 -2.73
CA ARG A 198 -18.85 -6.17 -1.64
C ARG A 198 -18.35 -4.84 -1.06
N LEU A 199 -17.03 -4.67 -0.95
CA LEU A 199 -16.41 -3.43 -0.46
C LEU A 199 -16.69 -2.25 -1.39
N ARG A 200 -16.65 -2.46 -2.72
CA ARG A 200 -17.00 -1.39 -3.69
C ARG A 200 -18.46 -0.94 -3.58
N ALA A 201 -19.33 -1.80 -3.07
CA ALA A 201 -20.76 -1.54 -2.93
C ALA A 201 -21.17 -1.14 -1.51
N LEU A 202 -20.26 -0.64 -0.67
CA LEU A 202 -20.60 -0.22 0.69
C LEU A 202 -21.58 0.96 0.68
N GLY A 203 -22.68 0.81 1.41
CA GLY A 203 -23.61 1.89 1.71
C GLY A 203 -23.41 2.47 3.13
N PRO A 204 -24.09 3.58 3.46
CA PRO A 204 -24.03 4.19 4.79
C PRO A 204 -24.38 3.23 5.94
N ALA A 205 -25.40 2.38 5.74
CA ALA A 205 -25.79 1.40 6.74
C ALA A 205 -24.72 0.31 6.95
N ASP A 206 -23.98 -0.06 5.90
CA ASP A 206 -22.87 -1.02 6.01
C ASP A 206 -21.75 -0.42 6.85
N LEU A 207 -21.46 0.86 6.63
CA LEU A 207 -20.44 1.59 7.35
C LEU A 207 -20.75 1.69 8.85
N GLU A 208 -22.00 1.96 9.23
CA GLU A 208 -22.43 1.94 10.62
C GLU A 208 -22.21 0.57 11.28
N ARG A 209 -22.55 -0.52 10.56
CA ARG A 209 -22.33 -1.88 11.07
C ARG A 209 -20.85 -2.22 11.16
N LEU A 210 -20.01 -1.78 10.22
CA LEU A 210 -18.56 -1.93 10.28
C LEU A 210 -17.94 -1.16 11.45
N ARG A 211 -18.42 0.06 11.75
CA ARG A 211 -17.99 0.83 12.93
C ARG A 211 -18.32 0.08 14.22
N ALA A 212 -19.55 -0.43 14.33
CA ALA A 212 -19.98 -1.21 15.48
C ALA A 212 -19.14 -2.49 15.65
N ALA A 213 -18.89 -3.22 14.56
CA ALA A 213 -18.03 -4.40 14.55
C ALA A 213 -16.60 -4.05 14.98
N SER A 214 -16.03 -2.96 14.45
CA SER A 214 -14.68 -2.49 14.79
C SER A 214 -14.56 -2.17 16.28
N ALA A 215 -15.56 -1.50 16.84
CA ALA A 215 -15.61 -1.20 18.27
C ALA A 215 -15.69 -2.48 19.12
N ALA A 216 -16.48 -3.47 18.72
CA ALA A 216 -16.62 -4.73 19.43
C ALA A 216 -15.32 -5.55 19.43
N THR A 217 -14.59 -5.60 18.31
CA THR A 217 -13.32 -6.33 18.19
C THR A 217 -12.20 -5.77 19.07
N ARG A 218 -12.30 -4.51 19.55
CA ARG A 218 -11.31 -3.93 20.48
C ARG A 218 -11.21 -4.71 21.79
N ALA A 219 -12.30 -5.33 22.25
CA ALA A 219 -12.30 -6.15 23.47
C ALA A 219 -11.46 -7.43 23.32
N SER A 220 -11.28 -7.92 22.09
CA SER A 220 -10.51 -9.13 21.75
C SER A 220 -9.20 -8.83 21.02
N ARG A 221 -8.61 -7.65 21.25
CA ARG A 221 -7.46 -7.14 20.49
C ARG A 221 -6.24 -8.07 20.50
N SER A 222 -5.94 -8.72 21.63
CA SER A 222 -4.80 -9.66 21.72
C SER A 222 -4.98 -10.86 20.79
N ARG A 223 -6.12 -11.54 20.90
CA ARG A 223 -6.46 -12.70 20.05
C ARG A 223 -6.56 -12.33 18.57
N TRP A 224 -7.06 -11.14 18.26
CA TRP A 224 -7.08 -10.66 16.88
C TRP A 224 -5.66 -10.45 16.33
N ALA A 225 -4.75 -9.89 17.14
CA ALA A 225 -3.36 -9.70 16.72
C ALA A 225 -2.64 -11.04 16.50
N GLU A 226 -2.90 -12.04 17.35
CA GLU A 226 -2.43 -13.42 17.16
C GLU A 226 -2.95 -14.01 15.83
N ALA A 227 -4.25 -13.88 15.54
CA ALA A 227 -4.81 -14.36 14.29
C ALA A 227 -4.21 -13.67 13.04
N VAL A 228 -3.96 -12.35 13.10
CA VAL A 228 -3.26 -11.63 12.02
C VAL A 228 -1.83 -12.14 11.86
N HIS A 229 -1.15 -12.44 12.97
CA HIS A 229 0.20 -13.01 12.95
C HIS A 229 0.21 -14.37 12.26
N ASP A 230 -0.72 -15.26 12.62
CA ASP A 230 -0.87 -16.58 11.99
C ASP A 230 -1.14 -16.47 10.49
N ALA A 231 -2.05 -15.57 10.08
CA ALA A 231 -2.33 -15.32 8.66
C ALA A 231 -1.10 -14.77 7.90
N SER A 232 -0.32 -13.91 8.54
CA SER A 232 0.92 -13.37 7.96
C SER A 232 1.98 -14.46 7.78
N TRP A 233 2.12 -15.37 8.74
CA TRP A 233 2.99 -16.54 8.63
C TRP A 233 2.52 -17.51 7.55
N ALA A 234 1.22 -17.81 7.48
CA ALA A 234 0.66 -18.66 6.43
C ALA A 234 0.96 -18.08 5.04
N VAL A 235 0.81 -16.77 4.85
CA VAL A 235 1.18 -16.08 3.60
C VAL A 235 2.66 -16.22 3.28
N HIS A 236 3.54 -16.01 4.28
CA HIS A 236 4.98 -16.07 4.08
C HIS A 236 5.46 -17.50 3.75
N LEU A 237 5.07 -18.49 4.56
CA LEU A 237 5.52 -19.87 4.43
C LEU A 237 4.95 -20.57 3.19
N SER A 238 3.80 -20.14 2.69
CA SER A 238 3.21 -20.65 1.44
C SER A 238 3.72 -19.98 0.17
N GLY A 239 4.61 -18.98 0.29
CA GLY A 239 5.11 -18.22 -0.86
C GLY A 239 4.08 -17.27 -1.49
N ARG A 240 2.96 -17.00 -0.82
CA ARG A 240 1.85 -16.17 -1.33
C ARG A 240 2.00 -14.67 -1.02
N VAL A 241 3.20 -14.21 -0.68
CA VAL A 241 3.49 -12.80 -0.32
C VAL A 241 3.02 -11.82 -1.39
N ARG A 242 3.35 -12.08 -2.66
CA ARG A 242 2.97 -11.21 -3.79
C ARG A 242 1.45 -11.19 -4.03
N PRO A 243 0.75 -12.34 -4.14
CA PRO A 243 -0.73 -12.37 -4.21
C PRO A 243 -1.42 -11.69 -3.01
N ALA A 244 -0.95 -11.91 -1.78
CA ALA A 244 -1.50 -11.28 -0.59
C ALA A 244 -1.33 -9.76 -0.63
N ALA A 245 -0.16 -9.28 -1.04
CA ALA A 245 0.07 -7.84 -1.24
C ALA A 245 -0.86 -7.27 -2.31
N ALA A 246 -1.01 -7.93 -3.46
CA ALA A 246 -1.93 -7.52 -4.52
C ALA A 246 -3.39 -7.45 -4.03
N ALA A 247 -3.83 -8.41 -3.22
CA ALA A 247 -5.16 -8.41 -2.61
C ALA A 247 -5.38 -7.21 -1.67
N GLN A 248 -4.38 -6.87 -0.84
CA GLN A 248 -4.45 -5.67 0.01
C GLN A 248 -4.49 -4.38 -0.82
N LEU A 249 -3.73 -4.28 -1.91
CA LEU A 249 -3.75 -3.12 -2.80
C LEU A 249 -5.10 -2.99 -3.53
N LEU A 250 -5.69 -4.10 -3.97
CA LEU A 250 -7.06 -4.11 -4.51
C LEU A 250 -8.09 -3.67 -3.46
N ALA A 251 -7.89 -4.02 -2.19
CA ALA A 251 -8.75 -3.58 -1.10
C ALA A 251 -8.63 -2.07 -0.86
N VAL A 252 -7.44 -1.49 -1.00
CA VAL A 252 -7.27 -0.02 -1.01
C VAL A 252 -8.13 0.60 -2.10
N GLU A 253 -8.02 0.12 -3.34
CA GLU A 253 -8.82 0.63 -4.47
C GLU A 253 -10.34 0.50 -4.17
N ALA A 254 -10.79 -0.67 -3.73
CA ALA A 254 -12.21 -0.93 -3.45
C ALA A 254 -12.79 -0.04 -2.34
N VAL A 255 -12.03 0.18 -1.26
CA VAL A 255 -12.44 1.04 -0.14
C VAL A 255 -12.49 2.52 -0.54
N ARG A 256 -11.57 2.94 -1.41
CA ARG A 256 -11.52 4.32 -1.92
C ARG A 256 -12.66 4.57 -2.92
N ASP A 257 -12.97 3.61 -3.78
CA ASP A 257 -14.14 3.66 -4.68
C ASP A 257 -15.46 3.80 -3.89
N ALA A 258 -15.54 3.13 -2.73
CA ALA A 258 -16.69 3.19 -1.84
C ALA A 258 -16.78 4.47 -0.99
N GLY A 259 -15.79 5.36 -1.08
CA GLY A 259 -15.78 6.62 -0.33
C GLY A 259 -15.68 6.46 1.18
N LEU A 260 -14.99 5.42 1.68
CA LEU A 260 -14.80 5.21 3.11
C LEU A 260 -14.14 6.44 3.76
N PRO A 261 -14.77 7.06 4.78
CA PRO A 261 -14.18 8.22 5.44
C PRO A 261 -12.83 7.92 6.08
N LEU A 262 -11.96 8.94 6.12
CA LEU A 262 -10.64 8.87 6.75
C LEU A 262 -10.74 8.42 8.21
N ALA A 263 -11.64 9.05 8.97
CA ALA A 263 -11.85 8.76 10.39
C ALA A 263 -12.26 7.30 10.65
N ASP A 264 -13.03 6.70 9.74
CA ASP A 264 -13.43 5.29 9.86
C ASP A 264 -12.27 4.35 9.56
N SER A 265 -11.49 4.67 8.52
CA SER A 265 -10.28 3.94 8.16
C SER A 265 -9.29 3.94 9.33
N ALA A 266 -9.01 5.12 9.89
CA ALA A 266 -8.13 5.30 11.05
C ALA A 266 -8.71 4.73 12.36
N GLY A 267 -10.04 4.75 12.51
CA GLY A 267 -10.78 4.27 13.69
C GLY A 267 -10.87 2.74 13.83
N GLY A 268 -10.27 1.99 12.89
CA GLY A 268 -10.11 0.54 12.94
C GLY A 268 -10.95 -0.24 11.93
N VAL A 269 -11.80 0.41 11.13
CA VAL A 269 -12.56 -0.28 10.07
C VAL A 269 -11.60 -0.92 9.07
N TRP A 270 -10.53 -0.22 8.69
CA TRP A 270 -9.50 -0.80 7.81
C TRP A 270 -8.91 -2.09 8.38
N ASN A 271 -8.59 -2.13 9.68
CA ASN A 271 -7.99 -3.32 10.29
C ASN A 271 -8.90 -4.53 10.15
N LEU A 272 -10.20 -4.37 10.36
CA LEU A 272 -11.17 -5.45 10.12
C LEU A 272 -11.15 -5.91 8.66
N LEU A 273 -11.25 -4.97 7.73
CA LEU A 273 -11.29 -5.27 6.30
C LEU A 273 -10.01 -5.95 5.82
N SER A 274 -8.86 -5.41 6.21
CA SER A 274 -7.54 -5.93 5.88
C SER A 274 -7.30 -7.31 6.49
N GLY A 275 -7.75 -7.55 7.72
CA GLY A 275 -7.71 -8.87 8.35
C GLY A 275 -8.55 -9.90 7.59
N ALA A 276 -9.77 -9.53 7.18
CA ALA A 276 -10.63 -10.40 6.37
C ALA A 276 -10.04 -10.70 4.98
N VAL A 277 -9.43 -9.71 4.33
CA VAL A 277 -8.69 -9.90 3.07
C VAL A 277 -7.50 -10.84 3.28
N GLN A 278 -6.70 -10.63 4.33
CA GLN A 278 -5.57 -11.50 4.62
C GLN A 278 -6.01 -12.95 4.87
N ALA A 279 -7.07 -13.13 5.67
CA ALA A 279 -7.64 -14.45 5.93
C ALA A 279 -8.16 -15.12 4.65
N SER A 280 -8.77 -14.36 3.74
CA SER A 280 -9.30 -14.91 2.48
C SER A 280 -8.22 -15.45 1.53
N VAL A 281 -7.01 -14.89 1.56
CA VAL A 281 -5.89 -15.31 0.69
C VAL A 281 -5.27 -16.65 1.15
N VAL A 282 -5.40 -16.97 2.43
CA VAL A 282 -4.83 -18.17 3.05
C VAL A 282 -5.87 -18.96 3.83
N ALA A 283 -7.13 -18.90 3.39
CA ALA A 283 -8.24 -19.58 4.05
C ALA A 283 -8.04 -21.10 4.11
N ASP A 284 -7.42 -21.67 3.08
CA ASP A 284 -7.04 -23.09 2.98
C ASP A 284 -5.90 -23.51 3.93
N LEU A 285 -5.20 -22.55 4.54
CA LEU A 285 -4.06 -22.78 5.44
C LEU A 285 -4.34 -22.35 6.89
N LEU A 286 -5.37 -21.54 7.10
CA LEU A 286 -5.74 -21.04 8.42
C LEU A 286 -6.69 -22.00 9.14
N GLY A 287 -6.46 -22.18 10.44
CA GLY A 287 -7.41 -22.87 11.30
C GLY A 287 -8.74 -22.11 11.41
N ASP A 288 -9.80 -22.82 11.81
CA ASP A 288 -11.15 -22.27 11.94
C ASP A 288 -11.21 -21.05 12.86
N GLU A 289 -10.47 -21.07 13.99
CA GLU A 289 -10.49 -19.99 14.97
C GLU A 289 -9.86 -18.69 14.45
N PRO A 290 -8.60 -18.67 13.93
CA PRO A 290 -8.05 -17.47 13.30
C PRO A 290 -8.92 -16.95 12.15
N THR A 291 -9.43 -17.84 11.29
CA THR A 291 -10.34 -17.46 10.20
C THR A 291 -11.60 -16.79 10.72
N ALA A 292 -12.22 -17.36 11.76
CA ALA A 292 -13.42 -16.79 12.37
C ALA A 292 -13.14 -15.42 13.01
N LEU A 293 -12.01 -15.26 13.71
CA LEU A 293 -11.62 -13.99 14.33
C LEU A 293 -11.41 -12.86 13.31
N LEU A 294 -10.84 -13.19 12.15
CA LEU A 294 -10.53 -12.21 11.11
C LEU A 294 -11.71 -11.90 10.19
N ALA A 295 -12.51 -12.91 9.82
CA ALA A 295 -13.56 -12.76 8.80
C ALA A 295 -14.97 -12.55 9.36
N SER A 296 -15.30 -13.12 10.54
CA SER A 296 -16.67 -13.09 11.06
C SER A 296 -17.19 -11.68 11.36
N PRO A 297 -16.40 -10.73 11.92
CA PRO A 297 -16.89 -9.37 12.15
C PRO A 297 -17.33 -8.68 10.85
N VAL A 298 -16.56 -8.89 9.76
CA VAL A 298 -16.87 -8.33 8.45
C VAL A 298 -18.09 -9.02 7.83
N ARG A 299 -18.21 -10.35 7.92
CA ARG A 299 -19.39 -11.09 7.45
C ARG A 299 -20.67 -10.68 8.20
N ALA A 300 -20.59 -10.53 9.53
CA ALA A 300 -21.72 -10.08 10.33
C ALA A 300 -22.15 -8.66 9.94
N ALA A 301 -21.20 -7.77 9.63
CA ALA A 301 -21.50 -6.41 9.21
C ALA A 301 -22.04 -6.32 7.77
N LEU A 302 -21.49 -7.09 6.84
CA LEU A 302 -21.77 -6.92 5.40
C LEU A 302 -22.79 -7.91 4.83
N GLY A 303 -23.18 -8.91 5.61
CA GLY A 303 -24.05 -10.00 5.19
C GLY A 303 -23.27 -11.21 4.66
N PRO A 304 -23.97 -12.24 4.15
CA PRO A 304 -23.31 -13.43 3.60
C PRO A 304 -22.38 -13.02 2.45
N LEU A 305 -21.10 -13.34 2.64
CA LEU A 305 -20.11 -13.38 1.59
C LEU A 305 -20.07 -14.84 1.09
N GLU A 306 -19.77 -15.04 -0.20
CA GLU A 306 -19.38 -16.37 -0.72
C GLU A 306 -18.38 -17.04 0.25
N PRO A 307 -18.41 -18.38 0.40
CA PRO A 307 -17.51 -19.08 1.32
C PRO A 307 -16.06 -18.65 1.07
N LEU A 308 -15.32 -18.36 2.14
CA LEU A 308 -13.87 -18.32 2.04
C LEU A 308 -13.46 -19.78 1.89
N GLY A 309 -13.07 -20.17 0.67
CA GLY A 309 -12.80 -21.54 0.26
C GLY A 309 -11.72 -22.22 1.09
#